data_AF-A0A6A4ZLR3-F1
#
_entry.id   AF-A0A6A4ZLR3-F1
#
_cell.length_a   1.000
_cell.length_b   1.000
_cell.length_c   1.000
_cell.angle_alpha   90.00
_cell.angle_beta   90.00
_cell.angle_gamma   90.00
#
_symmetry.space_group_name_H-M   'P 1'
#
loop_
_entity.id
_entity.type
_entity.pdbx_description
1 polymer ?
#
loop_
_entity_poly.entity_id
_entity_poly.type
_entity_poly.pdbx_seq_one_letter_code
_entity_poly.pdbx_strand_id
1 'polypeptide(L)'
;MKVTTSVRAVVAMLLPCASSHMYPSYCAKDMRLSAIQPLDKTLLSTVELVQVQIVVRHGARTPCYPDSCWKDYDEEWNCIARELSRPSLTGLDDVPSRKHNKQALEFTKVFTAGGNIRRGNCSLGQLTDEGFAQEVQNAKHFRDAYVTSAVGLFAADEAVDLTDPS
;
A
#
# COMPACT_ATOMS: atom_id res chain seq x y z
N MET A 1 3.60 -46.99 -58.09
CA MET A 1 4.35 -46.88 -56.82
C MET A 1 3.70 -45.79 -55.98
N LYS A 2 3.13 -46.12 -54.81
CA LYS A 2 2.56 -45.14 -53.88
C LYS A 2 3.66 -44.74 -52.88
N VAL A 3 4.05 -43.47 -52.88
CA VAL A 3 4.95 -42.91 -51.87
C VAL A 3 4.09 -42.42 -50.72
N THR A 4 4.18 -43.08 -49.57
CA THR A 4 3.56 -42.65 -48.31
C THR A 4 4.56 -41.79 -47.54
N THR A 5 4.35 -40.48 -47.57
CA THR A 5 5.14 -39.54 -46.77
C THR A 5 4.67 -39.61 -45.31
N SER A 6 5.49 -40.18 -44.44
CA SER A 6 5.24 -40.18 -42.99
C SER A 6 5.63 -38.82 -42.41
N VAL A 7 4.64 -38.03 -42.00
CA VAL A 7 4.86 -36.76 -41.29
C VAL A 7 5.04 -37.08 -39.81
N ARG A 8 6.22 -36.80 -39.26
CA ARG A 8 6.48 -36.84 -37.82
C ARG A 8 6.24 -35.45 -37.23
N ALA A 9 5.17 -35.30 -36.46
CA ALA A 9 4.92 -34.10 -35.69
C ALA A 9 5.74 -34.14 -34.38
N VAL A 10 6.60 -33.15 -34.17
CA VAL A 10 7.26 -32.91 -32.89
C VAL A 10 6.37 -31.96 -32.10
N VAL A 11 5.67 -32.48 -31.10
CA VAL A 11 4.92 -31.66 -30.14
C VAL A 11 5.90 -31.23 -29.06
N ALA A 12 6.42 -30.01 -29.17
CA ALA A 12 7.16 -29.38 -28.09
C ALA A 12 6.14 -28.86 -27.06
N MET A 13 5.91 -29.63 -26.00
CA MET A 13 5.23 -29.11 -24.81
C MET A 13 6.19 -28.13 -24.13
N LEU A 14 5.97 -26.84 -24.37
CA LEU A 14 6.49 -25.79 -23.50
C LEU A 14 5.78 -25.97 -22.15
N LEU A 15 6.41 -26.70 -21.23
CA LEU A 15 6.02 -26.65 -19.83
C LEU A 15 6.06 -25.17 -19.43
N PRO A 16 4.94 -24.55 -19.01
CA PRO A 16 5.03 -23.28 -18.33
C PRO A 16 5.97 -23.51 -17.17
N CYS A 17 7.13 -22.82 -17.20
CA CYS A 17 8.03 -22.79 -16.07
C CYS A 17 7.15 -22.42 -14.89
N ALA A 18 6.91 -23.38 -14.00
CA ALA A 18 6.13 -23.11 -12.82
C ALA A 18 6.88 -21.99 -12.11
N SER A 19 6.32 -20.78 -12.18
CA SER A 19 6.73 -19.68 -11.32
C SER A 19 6.31 -20.07 -9.93
N SER A 20 7.01 -21.06 -9.34
CA SER A 20 7.06 -21.18 -7.90
C SER A 20 7.57 -19.82 -7.46
N HIS A 21 6.71 -19.00 -6.88
CA HIS A 21 7.12 -17.78 -6.22
C HIS A 21 8.28 -18.16 -5.30
N MET A 22 9.52 -17.83 -5.70
CA MET A 22 10.74 -18.28 -5.00
C MET A 22 10.77 -17.79 -3.55
N TYR A 23 9.92 -16.82 -3.24
CA TYR A 23 9.79 -16.16 -1.94
C TYR A 23 8.30 -15.99 -1.57
N PRO A 24 7.95 -15.96 -0.28
CA PRO A 24 6.59 -15.72 0.17
C PRO A 24 6.04 -14.39 -0.38
N SER A 25 4.80 -14.41 -0.86
CA SER A 25 4.07 -13.18 -1.18
C SER A 25 3.93 -12.30 0.06
N TYR A 26 3.95 -10.98 -0.15
CA TYR A 26 3.65 -10.04 0.92
C TYR A 26 2.23 -10.27 1.47
N CYS A 27 2.01 -9.94 2.75
CA CYS A 27 0.69 -10.01 3.38
C CYS A 27 -0.33 -9.14 2.62
N ALA A 28 -1.61 -9.50 2.75
CA ALA A 28 -2.72 -8.73 2.18
C ALA A 28 -2.57 -8.47 0.66
N LYS A 29 -2.11 -9.48 -0.09
CA LYS A 29 -2.03 -9.40 -1.55
C LYS A 29 -3.41 -9.19 -2.18
N ASP A 30 -4.42 -9.84 -1.61
CA ASP A 30 -5.83 -9.64 -1.95
C ASP A 30 -6.51 -8.82 -0.85
N MET A 31 -6.52 -7.50 -1.02
CA MET A 31 -7.13 -6.58 -0.06
C MET A 31 -8.63 -6.78 0.13
N ARG A 32 -9.33 -7.43 -0.83
CA ARG A 32 -10.77 -7.69 -0.68
C ARG A 32 -11.08 -8.57 0.52
N LEU A 33 -10.13 -9.42 0.91
CA LEU A 33 -10.24 -10.27 2.10
C LEU A 33 -10.11 -9.47 3.41
N SER A 34 -9.64 -8.24 3.33
CA SER A 34 -9.54 -7.30 4.46
C SER A 34 -10.74 -6.38 4.59
N ALA A 35 -11.77 -6.55 3.75
CA ALA A 35 -13.01 -5.80 3.87
C ALA A 35 -13.71 -6.10 5.20
N ILE A 36 -14.11 -5.04 5.91
CA ILE A 36 -14.87 -5.16 7.16
C ILE A 36 -16.25 -5.73 6.82
N GLN A 37 -16.56 -6.86 7.44
CA GLN A 37 -17.84 -7.52 7.21
C GLN A 37 -18.95 -6.80 8.00
N PRO A 38 -20.14 -6.63 7.40
CA PRO A 38 -21.26 -6.06 8.11
C PRO A 38 -21.70 -6.98 9.26
N LEU A 39 -22.21 -6.38 10.33
CA LEU A 39 -22.87 -7.12 11.40
C LEU A 39 -24.17 -7.76 10.89
N ASP A 40 -24.65 -8.79 11.59
CA ASP A 40 -25.96 -9.38 11.29
C ASP A 40 -27.08 -8.34 11.42
N LYS A 41 -28.08 -8.40 10.53
CA LYS A 41 -29.17 -7.42 10.47
C LYS A 41 -29.97 -7.34 11.77
N THR A 42 -30.14 -8.47 12.46
CA THR A 42 -30.87 -8.52 13.73
C THR A 42 -30.11 -7.74 14.79
N LEU A 43 -28.81 -8.01 14.92
CA LEU A 43 -27.93 -7.33 15.88
C LEU A 43 -27.81 -5.83 15.57
N LEU A 44 -27.65 -5.48 14.29
CA LEU A 44 -27.60 -4.09 13.81
C LEU A 44 -28.80 -3.25 14.25
N SER A 45 -29.99 -3.85 14.37
CA SER A 45 -31.19 -3.13 14.81
C SER A 45 -31.25 -2.86 16.32
N THR A 46 -30.34 -3.45 17.09
CA THR A 46 -30.33 -3.40 18.56
C THR A 46 -29.12 -2.69 19.16
N VAL A 47 -28.18 -2.24 18.33
CA VAL A 47 -26.92 -1.63 18.77
C VAL A 47 -26.66 -0.32 18.04
N GLU A 48 -25.88 0.55 18.67
CA GLU A 48 -25.43 1.83 18.12
C GLU A 48 -23.90 1.85 18.09
N LEU A 49 -23.33 2.31 16.97
CA LEU A 49 -21.87 2.46 16.82
C LEU A 49 -21.43 3.79 17.43
N VAL A 50 -20.76 3.74 18.58
CA VAL A 50 -20.32 4.95 19.31
C VAL A 50 -18.86 5.33 19.07
N GLN A 51 -18.00 4.36 18.73
CA GLN A 51 -16.56 4.60 18.58
C GLN A 51 -15.91 3.54 17.70
N VAL A 52 -14.92 3.96 16.91
CA VAL A 52 -14.04 3.07 16.12
C VAL A 52 -12.58 3.38 16.47
N GLN A 53 -11.79 2.35 16.74
CA GLN A 53 -10.33 2.46 16.89
C GLN A 53 -9.67 1.62 15.79
N ILE A 54 -8.83 2.26 14.98
CA ILE A 54 -8.17 1.60 13.85
C ILE A 54 -6.67 1.55 14.11
N VAL A 55 -6.12 0.34 14.14
CA VAL A 55 -4.67 0.11 14.21
C VAL A 55 -4.24 -0.52 12.91
N VAL A 56 -3.42 0.22 12.14
CA VAL A 56 -2.99 -0.19 10.80
C VAL A 56 -1.49 -0.47 10.83
N ARG A 57 -1.10 -1.66 10.34
CA ARG A 57 0.28 -1.92 9.96
C ARG A 57 0.48 -1.36 8.55
N HIS A 58 1.64 -0.76 8.33
CA HIS A 58 2.06 -0.32 7.00
C HIS A 58 1.88 -1.39 5.90
N GLY A 59 1.64 -0.91 4.68
CA GLY A 59 1.66 -1.71 3.46
C GLY A 59 3.05 -2.22 3.07
N ALA A 60 3.11 -2.92 1.94
CA ALA A 60 4.33 -3.50 1.36
C ALA A 60 5.50 -2.50 1.24
N ARG A 61 6.68 -2.99 1.61
CA ARG A 61 7.94 -2.23 1.63
C ARG A 61 9.06 -3.04 1.02
N THR A 62 10.09 -2.35 0.54
CA THR A 62 11.39 -2.98 0.27
C THR A 62 12.04 -3.46 1.58
N PRO A 63 13.01 -4.39 1.53
CA PRO A 63 13.74 -4.83 2.71
C PRO A 63 14.34 -3.66 3.49
N CYS A 64 14.28 -3.72 4.82
CA CYS A 64 14.81 -2.66 5.71
C CYS A 64 16.35 -2.70 5.82
N TYR A 65 16.94 -3.85 5.53
CA TYR A 65 18.38 -4.10 5.67
C TYR A 65 18.99 -4.53 4.33
N PRO A 66 20.31 -4.30 4.15
CA PRO A 66 21.01 -4.73 2.94
C PRO A 66 21.07 -6.24 2.79
N ASP A 67 21.02 -6.99 3.89
CA ASP A 67 21.12 -8.45 3.87
C ASP A 67 19.89 -9.10 3.24
N SER A 68 20.11 -10.20 2.53
CA SER A 68 19.02 -10.99 1.93
C SER A 68 18.48 -11.98 2.95
N CYS A 69 17.15 -12.02 3.12
CA CYS A 69 16.50 -13.05 3.94
C CYS A 69 16.56 -14.44 3.30
N TRP A 70 16.68 -14.49 1.96
CA TRP A 70 16.70 -15.74 1.20
C TRP A 70 17.96 -15.85 0.34
N LYS A 71 18.41 -17.09 0.14
CA LYS A 71 19.50 -17.40 -0.77
C LYS A 71 19.09 -17.02 -2.20
N ASP A 72 20.04 -16.44 -2.94
CA ASP A 72 19.87 -16.01 -4.34
C ASP A 72 18.79 -14.93 -4.54
N TYR A 73 18.42 -14.19 -3.48
CA TYR A 73 17.47 -13.08 -3.55
C TYR A 73 18.09 -11.86 -4.27
N ASP A 74 17.79 -11.73 -5.56
CA ASP A 74 18.27 -10.67 -6.45
C ASP A 74 17.11 -9.98 -7.21
N GLU A 75 16.08 -9.58 -6.47
CA GLU A 75 14.95 -8.84 -7.03
C GLU A 75 15.34 -7.39 -7.37
N GLU A 76 14.75 -6.86 -8.45
CA GLU A 76 14.86 -5.45 -8.80
C GLU A 76 13.70 -4.64 -8.20
N TRP A 77 14.03 -3.63 -7.41
CA TRP A 77 13.05 -2.82 -6.68
C TRP A 77 12.85 -1.48 -7.35
N ASN A 78 11.75 -1.36 -8.08
CA ASN A 78 11.34 -0.14 -8.76
C ASN A 78 10.10 0.47 -8.08
N CYS A 79 10.18 1.75 -7.78
CA CYS A 79 9.19 2.57 -7.08
C CYS A 79 8.85 3.77 -7.95
N ILE A 80 7.55 4.09 -8.03
CA ILE A 80 7.05 5.31 -8.68
C ILE A 80 6.27 6.22 -7.72
N ALA A 81 5.88 5.72 -6.55
CA ALA A 81 5.10 6.44 -5.54
C ALA A 81 5.81 7.70 -5.07
N ARG A 82 5.24 8.87 -5.40
CA ARG A 82 5.78 10.15 -4.94
C ARG A 82 5.43 10.35 -3.47
N GLU A 83 6.46 10.42 -2.64
CA GLU A 83 6.32 10.75 -1.23
C GLU A 83 6.44 12.27 -1.06
N LEU A 84 5.42 12.88 -0.46
CA LEU A 84 5.45 14.28 -0.03
C LEU A 84 5.84 14.32 1.43
N SER A 85 6.93 15.02 1.73
CA SER A 85 7.41 15.23 3.09
C SER A 85 7.34 16.70 3.45
N ARG A 86 6.83 16.99 4.64
CA ARG A 86 6.73 18.34 5.21
C ARG A 86 7.46 18.33 6.56
N PRO A 87 8.78 18.49 6.58
CA PRO A 87 9.54 18.45 7.82
C PRO A 87 9.15 19.62 8.73
N SER A 88 9.05 19.35 10.02
CA SER A 88 8.99 20.40 11.03
C SER A 88 10.40 20.96 11.22
N LEU A 89 10.63 22.20 10.77
CA LEU A 89 11.90 22.89 10.95
C LEU A 89 11.93 23.57 12.32
N THR A 90 12.44 22.88 13.33
CA THR A 90 12.71 23.47 14.65
C THR A 90 13.95 24.37 14.56
N GLY A 91 13.88 25.57 15.18
CA GLY A 91 14.97 26.57 15.15
C GLY A 91 14.74 27.78 14.23
N LEU A 92 13.59 27.84 13.54
CA LEU A 92 13.11 29.06 12.88
C LEU A 92 12.15 29.89 13.77
N ASP A 93 11.87 29.40 14.98
CA ASP A 93 10.89 29.96 15.91
C ASP A 93 11.33 31.29 16.55
N ASP A 94 12.64 31.59 16.54
CA ASP A 94 13.23 32.77 17.19
C ASP A 94 13.32 34.02 16.27
N VAL A 95 12.76 33.98 15.05
CA VAL A 95 12.75 35.15 14.14
C VAL A 95 11.35 35.76 14.11
N PRO A 96 11.11 36.92 14.77
CA PRO A 96 9.78 37.51 14.97
C PRO A 96 9.02 37.78 13.66
N SER A 97 9.73 38.03 12.56
CA SER A 97 9.18 38.40 11.26
C SER A 97 8.61 37.24 10.44
N ARG A 98 8.73 35.98 10.91
CA ARG A 98 8.28 34.78 10.18
C ARG A 98 7.14 34.01 10.86
N LYS A 99 6.54 34.55 11.93
CA LYS A 99 5.40 33.92 12.63
C LYS A 99 4.16 33.68 11.74
N HIS A 100 4.06 34.34 10.59
CA HIS A 100 2.93 34.20 9.66
C HIS A 100 3.27 33.54 8.33
N ASN A 101 4.52 33.13 8.10
CA ASN A 101 4.94 32.49 6.86
C ASN A 101 5.70 31.20 7.18
N LYS A 102 5.01 30.28 7.86
CA LYS A 102 5.32 28.86 7.81
C LYS A 102 5.06 28.40 6.37
N GLN A 103 5.94 28.76 5.45
CA GLN A 103 6.04 28.06 4.18
C GLN A 103 6.36 26.63 4.58
N ALA A 104 5.31 25.79 4.65
CA ALA A 104 5.45 24.37 4.81
C ALA A 104 6.30 23.92 3.62
N LEU A 105 7.61 23.84 3.81
CA LEU A 105 8.49 23.37 2.76
C LEU A 105 8.04 21.96 2.46
N GLU A 106 7.47 21.80 1.28
CA GLU A 106 7.02 20.52 0.78
C GLU A 106 8.10 19.98 -0.12
N PHE A 107 8.66 18.85 0.26
CA PHE A 107 9.67 18.16 -0.50
C PHE A 107 9.04 16.92 -1.13
N THR A 108 9.15 16.81 -2.43
CA THR A 108 8.81 15.57 -3.15
C THR A 108 10.04 14.69 -3.24
N LYS A 109 9.91 13.44 -2.78
CA LYS A 109 10.94 12.43 -3.02
C LYS A 109 10.90 11.99 -4.48
N VAL A 110 12.03 12.14 -5.17
CA VAL A 110 12.22 11.65 -6.54
C VAL A 110 13.20 10.48 -6.50
N PHE A 111 12.76 9.31 -6.94
CA PHE A 111 13.61 8.12 -7.00
C PHE A 111 14.54 8.20 -8.21
N THR A 112 15.83 8.01 -7.96
CA THR A 112 16.87 7.97 -9.01
C THR A 112 17.57 6.62 -8.94
N ALA A 113 18.02 6.10 -10.09
CA ALA A 113 18.75 4.85 -10.17
C ALA A 113 20.23 5.06 -9.83
N GLY A 114 20.92 3.99 -9.42
CA GLY A 114 22.39 3.96 -9.28
C GLY A 114 22.94 4.39 -7.92
N GLY A 115 22.09 4.72 -6.94
CA GLY A 115 22.50 5.05 -5.57
C GLY A 115 21.96 4.10 -4.49
N ASN A 116 21.21 3.06 -4.88
CA ASN A 116 20.59 2.12 -3.94
C ASN A 116 21.45 0.88 -3.73
N ILE A 117 21.38 0.32 -2.53
CA ILE A 117 22.07 -0.92 -2.15
C ILE A 117 21.53 -2.11 -2.97
N ARG A 118 20.23 -2.09 -3.28
CA ARG A 118 19.56 -3.09 -4.13
C ARG A 118 19.35 -2.54 -5.53
N ARG A 119 19.24 -3.44 -6.51
CA ARG A 119 18.96 -3.06 -7.91
C ARG A 119 17.62 -2.30 -8.00
N GLY A 120 17.56 -1.34 -8.92
CA GLY A 120 16.41 -0.47 -9.12
C GLY A 120 16.56 0.92 -8.49
N ASN A 121 15.43 1.60 -8.28
CA ASN A 121 15.39 2.99 -7.81
C ASN A 121 14.83 3.16 -6.38
N CYS A 122 14.33 2.09 -5.74
CA CYS A 122 13.82 2.16 -4.37
C CYS A 122 14.94 2.16 -3.32
N SER A 123 14.79 2.98 -2.27
CA SER A 123 15.61 2.90 -1.06
C SER A 123 15.24 1.67 -0.21
N LEU A 124 16.08 1.30 0.77
CA LEU A 124 15.72 0.31 1.79
C LEU A 124 14.56 0.79 2.67
N GLY A 125 13.69 -0.13 3.08
CA GLY A 125 12.51 0.13 3.91
C GLY A 125 11.44 1.02 3.27
N GLN A 126 11.57 1.34 1.98
CA GLN A 126 10.69 2.24 1.27
C GLN A 126 9.33 1.59 1.02
N LEU A 127 8.24 2.34 1.23
CA LEU A 127 6.90 1.94 0.81
C LEU A 127 6.86 1.77 -0.72
N THR A 128 6.42 0.60 -1.18
CA THR A 128 6.29 0.31 -2.61
C THR A 128 4.94 0.78 -3.13
N ASP A 129 4.76 0.78 -4.46
CA ASP A 129 3.48 1.13 -5.09
C ASP A 129 2.37 0.16 -4.68
N GLU A 130 2.73 -1.11 -4.52
CA GLU A 130 1.84 -2.12 -3.94
C GLU A 130 1.41 -1.73 -2.51
N GLY A 131 2.37 -1.35 -1.65
CA GLY A 131 2.05 -0.95 -0.29
C GLY A 131 1.18 0.30 -0.23
N PHE A 132 1.42 1.27 -1.10
CA PHE A 132 0.55 2.43 -1.24
C PHE A 132 -0.88 2.03 -1.67
N ALA A 133 -1.01 1.16 -2.67
CA ALA A 133 -2.31 0.68 -3.14
C ALA A 133 -3.06 -0.15 -2.08
N GLN A 134 -2.35 -0.88 -1.22
CA GLN A 134 -2.92 -1.59 -0.08
C GLN A 134 -3.55 -0.60 0.91
N GLU A 135 -2.84 0.47 1.28
CA GLU A 135 -3.38 1.47 2.22
C GLU A 135 -4.55 2.28 1.65
N VAL A 136 -4.51 2.60 0.36
CA VAL A 136 -5.65 3.22 -0.32
C VAL A 136 -6.89 2.31 -0.28
N GLN A 137 -6.70 1.00 -0.43
CA GLN A 137 -7.82 0.04 -0.33
C GLN A 137 -8.32 -0.11 1.11
N ASN A 138 -7.43 -0.14 2.11
CA ASN A 138 -7.83 -0.07 3.53
C ASN A 138 -8.71 1.15 3.80
N ALA A 139 -8.30 2.34 3.34
CA ALA A 139 -9.06 3.56 3.52
C ALA A 139 -10.46 3.48 2.89
N LYS A 140 -10.59 2.85 1.71
CA LYS A 140 -11.89 2.60 1.09
C LYS A 140 -12.75 1.67 1.96
N HIS A 141 -12.20 0.57 2.45
CA HIS A 141 -12.94 -0.34 3.33
C HIS A 141 -13.41 0.34 4.63
N PHE A 142 -12.60 1.21 5.22
CA PHE A 142 -13.00 1.98 6.40
C PHE A 142 -14.12 2.97 6.07
N ARG A 143 -14.00 3.69 4.95
CA ARG A 143 -15.05 4.61 4.50
C ARG A 143 -16.36 3.87 4.24
N ASP A 144 -16.30 2.75 3.55
CA ASP A 144 -17.46 1.94 3.20
C ASP A 144 -18.18 1.43 4.47
N ALA A 145 -17.42 1.00 5.48
CA ALA A 145 -17.95 0.46 6.72
C ALA A 145 -18.51 1.54 7.68
N TYR A 146 -17.83 2.68 7.80
CA TYR A 146 -18.08 3.62 8.90
C TYR A 146 -18.54 5.02 8.48
N VAL A 147 -18.60 5.32 7.18
CA VAL A 147 -19.06 6.63 6.68
C VAL A 147 -20.24 6.49 5.72
N THR A 148 -20.17 5.55 4.79
CA THR A 148 -21.23 5.40 3.78
C THR A 148 -22.20 4.27 4.08
N SER A 149 -22.00 3.52 5.17
CA SER A 149 -22.95 2.50 5.60
C SER A 149 -24.18 3.16 6.25
N ALA A 150 -25.33 2.47 6.19
CA ALA A 150 -26.58 2.99 6.74
C ALA A 150 -26.56 3.23 8.26
N VAL A 151 -25.58 2.64 8.95
CA VAL A 151 -25.37 2.67 10.41
C VAL A 151 -23.91 3.03 10.71
N GLY A 152 -23.30 3.83 9.84
CA GLY A 152 -21.93 4.30 9.99
C GLY A 152 -21.78 5.25 11.18
N LEU A 153 -20.53 5.49 11.59
CA LEU A 153 -20.21 6.45 12.64
C LEU A 153 -20.50 7.89 12.20
N PHE A 154 -20.38 8.17 10.91
CA PHE A 154 -20.65 9.46 10.31
C PHE A 154 -21.63 9.30 9.15
N ALA A 155 -22.52 10.27 8.91
CA ALA A 155 -23.23 10.31 7.64
C ALA A 155 -22.29 10.75 6.51
N ALA A 156 -22.58 10.32 5.28
CA ALA A 156 -21.70 10.58 4.14
C ALA A 156 -21.53 12.07 3.78
N ASP A 157 -22.48 12.91 4.18
CA ASP A 157 -22.58 14.34 3.94
C ASP A 157 -22.49 15.18 5.22
N GLU A 158 -22.25 14.55 6.37
CA GLU A 158 -22.09 15.25 7.64
C GLU A 158 -20.69 15.87 7.74
N ALA A 159 -20.65 17.18 7.96
CA ALA A 159 -19.40 17.88 8.20
C ALA A 159 -18.89 17.55 9.61
N VAL A 160 -17.71 16.95 9.69
CA VAL A 160 -17.03 16.71 10.96
C VAL A 160 -16.38 18.01 11.43
N ASP A 161 -16.78 18.53 12.59
CA ASP A 161 -16.12 19.64 13.24
C ASP A 161 -14.81 19.17 13.89
N LEU A 162 -13.70 19.35 13.18
CA LEU A 162 -12.37 19.00 13.68
C LEU A 162 -11.85 19.96 14.78
N THR A 163 -12.64 20.96 15.17
CA THR A 163 -12.30 21.92 16.22
C THR A 163 -13.00 21.63 17.55
N ASP A 164 -13.96 20.71 17.57
CA ASP A 164 -14.64 20.30 18.80
C ASP A 164 -13.72 19.41 19.66
N PRO A 165 -13.37 19.83 20.89
CA PRO A 165 -12.50 19.06 21.77
C PRO A 165 -13.25 18.00 22.62
N SER A 166 -14.56 17.84 22.43
CA SER A 166 -15.41 16.93 23.24
C SER A 166 -15.11 15.45 23.05
#